data_AF-A6K9U3-F1
#
_entry.id   AF-A6K9U3-F1
#
_cell.length_a   1.000
_cell.length_b   1.000
_cell.length_c   1.000
_cell.angle_alpha   90.00
_cell.angle_beta   90.00
_cell.angle_gamma   90.00
#
_symmetry.space_group_name_H-M   'P 1'
#
loop_
_entity.id
_entity.type
_entity.pdbx_description
1 polymer ?
#
loop_
_entity_poly.entity_id
_entity_poly.type
_entity_poly.pdbx_seq_one_letter_code
_entity_poly.pdbx_strand_id
1 'polypeptide(L)' 'MADFLKGLPVYNKSNFSRFHADSVCKASNRRPSVYLPTREYPSEQKRRQEERPRAGGGGGRELSATP' A
#
# COMPACT_ATOMS: atom_id res chain seq x y z
N MET A 1 -12.89 -33.21 -10.31
CA MET A 1 -12.26 -31.88 -10.17
C MET A 1 -13.11 -30.92 -9.33
N ALA A 2 -14.41 -30.79 -9.55
CA ALA A 2 -15.25 -29.88 -8.75
C ALA A 2 -15.36 -30.23 -7.25
N ASP A 3 -15.08 -31.49 -6.87
CA ASP A 3 -15.17 -31.94 -5.47
C ASP A 3 -14.19 -31.30 -4.50
N PHE A 4 -13.07 -30.71 -4.94
CA PHE A 4 -12.19 -29.96 -4.03
C PHE A 4 -12.72 -28.53 -3.76
N LEU A 5 -13.62 -28.04 -4.61
CA LEU A 5 -14.21 -26.70 -4.51
C LEU A 5 -15.47 -26.68 -3.63
N LYS A 6 -16.03 -27.85 -3.27
CA LYS A 6 -17.16 -27.92 -2.34
C LYS A 6 -16.65 -27.66 -0.92
N GLY A 7 -17.26 -26.70 -0.22
CA GLY A 7 -16.90 -26.34 1.17
C GLY A 7 -15.98 -25.13 1.33
N LEU A 8 -15.78 -24.32 0.28
CA LEU A 8 -15.10 -23.02 0.43
C LEU A 8 -15.84 -22.11 1.43
N PRO A 9 -15.13 -21.28 2.20
CA PRO A 9 -15.76 -20.35 3.14
C PRO A 9 -16.79 -19.44 2.47
N VAL A 10 -17.99 -19.38 3.05
CA VAL A 10 -19.05 -18.47 2.63
C VAL A 10 -19.33 -17.49 3.76
N TYR A 11 -18.71 -16.31 3.70
CA TYR A 11 -18.95 -15.25 4.67
C TYR A 11 -20.33 -14.60 4.50
N ASN A 12 -20.80 -14.49 3.24
CA ASN A 12 -22.13 -14.01 2.91
C ASN A 12 -22.62 -14.65 1.61
N LYS A 13 -23.75 -15.37 1.70
CA LYS A 13 -24.37 -16.09 0.58
C LYS A 13 -24.86 -15.15 -0.54
N SER A 14 -25.14 -13.88 -0.24
CA SER A 14 -25.67 -12.95 -1.24
C SER A 14 -24.60 -12.34 -2.16
N ASN A 15 -23.33 -12.28 -1.74
CA ASN A 15 -22.24 -11.55 -2.41
C ASN A 15 -22.10 -11.84 -3.92
N PHE A 16 -22.29 -13.10 -4.34
CA PHE A 16 -22.13 -13.51 -5.74
C PHE A 16 -23.41 -14.10 -6.35
N SER A 17 -24.51 -14.16 -5.59
CA SER A 17 -25.78 -14.77 -6.01
C SER A 17 -26.44 -14.13 -7.24
N ARG A 18 -26.14 -12.84 -7.49
CA ARG A 18 -26.70 -12.02 -8.57
C ARG A 18 -25.64 -11.57 -9.59
N PHE A 19 -24.44 -12.14 -9.53
CA PHE A 19 -23.36 -11.77 -10.43
C PHE A 19 -23.63 -12.37 -11.82
N HIS A 20 -23.85 -11.52 -12.83
CA HIS A 20 -24.00 -11.90 -14.23
C HIS A 20 -22.85 -11.30 -15.05
N ALA A 21 -22.08 -12.14 -15.73
CA ALA A 21 -20.97 -11.69 -16.58
C ALA A 21 -21.45 -11.01 -17.88
N ASP A 22 -22.68 -11.31 -18.31
CA ASP A 22 -23.21 -10.93 -19.62
C ASP A 22 -23.93 -9.57 -19.65
N SER A 23 -24.25 -9.00 -18.48
CA SER A 23 -24.88 -7.68 -18.42
C SER A 23 -23.83 -6.57 -18.55
N VAL A 24 -23.51 -6.22 -19.81
CA VAL A 24 -22.85 -4.97 -20.20
C VAL A 24 -21.42 -4.80 -19.65
N CYS A 25 -20.58 -5.84 -19.71
CA CYS A 25 -19.15 -5.73 -19.39
C CYS A 25 -18.36 -4.93 -20.45
N LYS A 26 -18.65 -3.64 -20.61
CA LYS A 26 -17.66 -2.69 -21.14
C LYS A 26 -16.63 -2.49 -20.04
N ALA A 27 -15.54 -3.25 -20.07
CA ALA A 27 -14.43 -3.18 -19.12
C ALA A 27 -13.95 -1.73 -18.84
N SER A 28 -14.18 -0.82 -19.79
CA SER A 28 -13.86 0.61 -19.70
C SER A 28 -14.66 1.41 -18.65
N ASN A 29 -15.85 0.97 -18.19
CA ASN A 29 -16.70 1.74 -17.25
C ASN A 29 -16.57 1.33 -15.78
N ARG A 30 -15.64 0.42 -15.45
CA ARG A 30 -15.54 -0.19 -14.10
C ARG A 30 -14.48 0.45 -13.21
N ARG A 31 -13.84 1.54 -13.62
CA ARG A 31 -12.82 2.20 -12.80
C ARG A 31 -13.50 2.76 -11.54
N PRO A 32 -13.09 2.36 -10.33
CA PRO A 32 -13.59 2.98 -9.10
C PRO A 32 -13.32 4.48 -9.16
N SER A 33 -14.25 5.28 -8.62
CA SER A 33 -14.00 6.71 -8.42
C SER A 33 -12.76 6.91 -7.54
N VAL A 34 -11.94 7.90 -7.89
CA VAL A 34 -10.76 8.23 -7.09
C VAL A 34 -11.21 8.97 -5.81
N TYR A 35 -10.62 8.61 -4.66
CA TYR A 35 -10.81 9.36 -3.43
C TYR A 35 -9.98 10.64 -3.46
N LEU A 36 -10.63 11.79 -3.31
CA LEU A 36 -10.00 13.10 -3.14
C LEU A 36 -10.17 13.54 -1.68
N PRO A 37 -9.13 13.40 -0.83
CA PRO A 37 -9.21 13.86 0.55
C PRO A 37 -9.42 15.38 0.59
N THR A 38 -10.46 15.84 1.27
CA THR A 38 -10.77 17.27 1.45
C THR A 38 -10.46 17.78 2.85
N ARG A 39 -10.14 16.87 3.77
CA ARG A 39 -9.88 17.16 5.17
C ARG A 39 -8.63 16.43 5.62
N GLU A 40 -7.83 17.12 6.40
CA GLU A 40 -6.67 16.53 7.05
C GLU A 40 -7.08 15.97 8.41
N TYR A 41 -6.74 14.70 8.65
CA TYR A 41 -6.94 14.03 9.93
C TYR A 41 -5.57 13.59 10.44
N PRO A 42 -5.15 14.02 11.65
CA PRO A 42 -3.84 13.66 12.19
C PRO A 42 -3.76 12.14 12.44
N SER A 43 -2.58 11.56 12.17
CA SER A 43 -2.33 10.14 12.48
C SER A 43 -1.95 9.97 13.95
N GLU A 44 -2.61 9.05 14.64
CA GLU A 44 -2.36 8.72 16.05
C GLU A 44 -0.96 8.13 16.30
N GLN A 45 -0.47 7.27 15.40
CA GLN A 45 0.81 6.58 15.56
C GLN A 45 1.72 6.80 14.37
N LYS A 46 2.97 7.20 14.63
CA LYS A 46 4.03 7.29 13.62
C LYS A 46 4.96 6.09 13.74
N ARG A 47 5.21 5.38 12.63
CA ARG A 47 6.22 4.32 12.60
C ARG A 47 7.60 4.94 12.82
N ARG A 48 8.22 4.68 13.98
CA ARG A 48 9.62 5.07 14.23
C ARG A 48 10.54 4.23 13.36
N GLN A 49 11.46 4.88 12.66
CA GLN A 49 12.65 4.25 12.10
C GLN A 49 13.83 4.62 12.99
N GLU A 50 14.66 3.63 13.31
CA GLU A 50 15.88 3.84 14.07
C GLU A 50 16.94 4.45 13.16
N GLU A 51 17.48 5.62 13.53
CA GLU A 51 18.60 6.22 12.83
C GLU A 51 19.87 5.46 13.19
N ARG A 52 20.43 4.74 12.21
CA ARG A 52 21.76 4.11 12.40
C ARG A 52 22.81 5.20 12.51
N PRO A 53 23.70 5.16 13.53
CA PRO A 53 24.75 6.15 13.66
C PRO A 53 25.62 6.13 12.40
N ARG A 54 25.83 7.30 11.79
CA ARG A 54 26.79 7.44 10.70
C ARG A 54 28.17 7.14 11.27
N ALA A 55 28.86 6.13 10.73
CA ALA A 55 30.25 5.87 11.07
C ALA A 55 31.05 7.15 10.79
N GLY A 56 31.64 7.72 11.85
CA GLY A 56 32.40 8.96 11.76
C GLY A 56 33.57 8.80 10.81
N GLY A 57 33.57 9.56 9.71
CA GLY A 57 34.76 9.76 8.89
C GLY A 57 35.75 10.62 9.67
N GLY A 58 36.90 10.05 10.01
CA GLY A 58 37.98 10.73 10.71
C GLY A 58 38.40 12.01 9.98
N GLY A 59 38.40 13.13 10.72
CA GLY A 59 38.93 14.39 10.24
C GLY A 59 40.45 14.35 10.19
N GLY A 60 41.01 14.44 8.98
CA GLY A 60 42.38 14.81 8.72
C GLY A 60 42.39 15.92 7.68
N ARG A 61 42.33 17.19 8.12
CA ARG A 61 42.72 18.32 7.27
C ARG A 61 44.09 18.74 7.77
N GLU A 62 45.13 18.33 7.06
CA GLU A 62 46.48 18.88 7.23
C GLU A 62 46.41 20.40 7.07
N LEU A 63 46.94 21.11 8.05
CA LEU A 63 47.18 22.55 7.98
C LEU A 63 48.48 22.75 7.21
N SER A 64 48.40 23.09 5.92
CA SER A 64 49.52 23.73 5.22
C SER A 64 49.25 25.23 5.14
N ALA A 65 50.03 26.00 5.89
CA ALA A 65 50.12 27.44 5.74
C ALA A 65 51.60 27.83 5.76
N THR A 66 52.16 28.07 4.59
CA THR A 66 53.41 28.83 4.38
C THR A 66 53.31 29.53 3.03
N PRO A 67 53.47 30.85 2.96
CA PRO A 67 54.39 31.48 2.03
C PRO A 67 55.81 31.53 2.61
#